data_AF-A0A5M8SKS9-F1
#
_entry.id   AF-A0A5M8SKS9-F1
#
_cell.length_a   1.000
_cell.length_b   1.000
_cell.length_c   1.000
_cell.angle_alpha   90.00
_cell.angle_beta   90.00
_cell.angle_gamma   90.00
#
_symmetry.space_group_name_H-M   'P 1'
#
loop_
_entity.id
_entity.type
_entity.pdbx_description
1 polymer ?
#
loop_
_entity_poly.entity_id
_entity_poly.type
_entity_poly.pdbx_seq_one_letter_code
_entity_poly.pdbx_strand_id
1 'polypeptide(L)'
;MPIAYAGINPTLKIDTRQLQKTEKLSLNRATGVLFKNRRGVCISMVVDWIDKCQRIPGGVTDISELKSGLALSLAQTAYMRHAFQEGSDSNDKSFIENQGLTISTYSSLENKFFSTKKGRLQRMATALAGLVGYAYIGVSGDGGHALGYRRERGLIQCLDPNEGILEFNSGTEFAKWFPAYMLGEYPDVVDRLELTKIRG
;
A
#
# COMPACT_ATOMS: atom_id res chain seq x y z
N MET A 1 -1.23 8.38 17.23
CA MET A 1 -1.80 9.74 17.20
C MET A 1 -3.03 9.70 16.29
N PRO A 2 -4.01 10.60 16.42
CA PRO A 2 -5.04 10.72 15.39
C PRO A 2 -4.38 11.07 14.05
N ILE A 3 -4.71 10.35 12.99
CA ILE A 3 -4.12 10.47 11.65
C ILE A 3 -4.80 11.63 10.89
N ALA A 4 -4.89 12.77 11.58
CA ALA A 4 -5.62 13.94 11.14
C ALA A 4 -4.68 14.86 10.35
N TYR A 5 -4.98 15.04 9.06
CA TYR A 5 -4.17 15.83 8.13
C TYR A 5 -5.05 16.77 7.33
N ALA A 6 -4.58 18.01 7.11
CA ALA A 6 -5.30 19.04 6.36
C ALA A 6 -6.75 19.33 6.87
N GLY A 7 -6.97 19.14 8.17
CA GLY A 7 -8.29 19.29 8.81
C GLY A 7 -9.26 18.14 8.52
N ILE A 8 -8.78 17.04 7.94
CA ILE A 8 -9.56 15.82 7.67
C ILE A 8 -9.15 14.75 8.67
N ASN A 9 -10.14 14.16 9.34
CA ASN A 9 -9.94 13.04 10.25
C ASN A 9 -10.65 11.80 9.69
N PRO A 10 -9.93 10.89 9.00
CA PRO A 10 -10.55 9.67 8.50
C PRO A 10 -11.02 8.78 9.67
N THR A 11 -12.05 7.98 9.41
CA THR A 11 -12.51 6.98 10.38
C THR A 11 -11.59 5.77 10.33
N LEU A 12 -10.90 5.47 11.43
CA LEU A 12 -10.15 4.22 11.56
C LEU A 12 -11.14 3.06 11.71
N LYS A 13 -11.21 2.18 10.71
CA LYS A 13 -12.10 1.01 10.72
C LYS A 13 -11.47 -0.18 11.41
N ILE A 14 -10.20 -0.44 11.10
CA ILE A 14 -9.44 -1.58 11.64
C ILE A 14 -8.02 -1.13 11.89
N ASP A 15 -7.51 -1.37 13.10
CA ASP A 15 -6.10 -1.16 13.46
C ASP A 15 -5.26 -2.38 13.06
N THR A 16 -4.36 -2.21 12.08
CA THR A 16 -3.52 -3.30 11.56
C THR A 16 -2.10 -3.31 12.11
N ARG A 17 -1.77 -2.44 13.07
CA ARG A 17 -0.38 -2.22 13.53
C ARG A 17 0.27 -3.46 14.12
N GLN A 18 -0.53 -4.30 14.77
CA GLN A 18 -0.05 -5.57 15.33
C GLN A 18 0.39 -6.55 14.24
N LEU A 19 -0.34 -6.63 13.12
CA LEU A 19 0.02 -7.49 11.99
C LEU A 19 1.26 -6.96 11.30
N GLN A 20 1.36 -5.64 11.11
CA GLN A 20 2.52 -5.00 10.51
C GLN A 20 3.81 -5.21 11.32
N LYS A 21 3.74 -5.36 12.64
CA LYS A 21 4.91 -5.65 13.48
C LYS A 21 5.36 -7.11 13.44
N THR A 22 4.71 -7.95 12.63
CA THR A 22 5.10 -9.36 12.52
C THR A 22 6.51 -9.48 11.94
N GLU A 23 7.33 -10.30 12.61
CA GLU A 23 8.70 -10.59 12.19
C GLU A 23 8.68 -11.38 10.87
N LYS A 24 9.49 -10.93 9.90
CA LYS A 24 9.73 -11.63 8.64
C LYS A 24 11.16 -12.08 8.51
N LEU A 25 11.41 -13.02 7.60
CA LEU A 25 12.76 -13.37 7.19
C LEU A 25 13.13 -12.55 5.94
N SER A 26 14.28 -11.90 5.99
CA SER A 26 14.86 -11.18 4.86
C SER A 26 16.18 -11.81 4.47
N LEU A 27 16.55 -11.73 3.20
CA LEU A 27 17.83 -12.22 2.70
C LEU A 27 18.87 -11.11 2.75
N ASN A 28 20.03 -11.37 3.35
CA ASN A 28 21.18 -10.50 3.21
C ASN A 28 21.80 -10.71 1.82
N ARG A 29 21.84 -9.65 1.00
CA ARG A 29 22.34 -9.71 -0.39
C ARG A 29 23.82 -10.08 -0.49
N ALA A 30 24.65 -9.64 0.45
CA ALA A 30 26.08 -9.87 0.39
C ALA A 30 26.45 -11.31 0.79
N THR A 31 25.65 -11.92 1.67
CA THR A 31 26.00 -13.21 2.29
C THR A 31 25.06 -14.35 1.92
N GLY A 32 23.89 -14.08 1.33
CA GLY A 32 22.86 -15.08 1.05
C GLY A 32 22.18 -15.66 2.30
N VAL A 33 22.45 -15.10 3.48
CA VAL A 33 21.90 -15.59 4.76
C VAL A 33 20.55 -14.95 5.04
N LEU A 34 19.58 -15.77 5.46
CA LEU A 34 18.31 -15.28 5.98
C LEU A 34 18.49 -14.72 7.39
N PHE A 35 17.95 -13.53 7.65
CA PHE A 35 17.95 -12.90 8.96
C PHE A 35 16.55 -12.40 9.33
N LYS A 36 16.29 -12.34 10.63
CA LYS A 36 15.06 -11.79 11.18
C LYS A 36 14.99 -10.29 10.92
N ASN A 37 13.89 -9.85 10.34
CA ASN A 37 13.69 -8.47 9.93
C ASN A 37 12.34 -7.96 10.45
N ARG A 38 12.37 -6.79 11.10
CA ARG A 38 11.22 -6.14 11.71
C ARG A 38 10.64 -4.99 10.87
N ARG A 39 11.13 -4.78 9.64
CA ARG A 39 10.61 -3.77 8.67
C ARG A 39 9.28 -4.22 8.03
N GLY A 40 8.38 -4.73 8.87
CA GLY A 40 6.98 -5.10 8.64
C GLY A 40 6.60 -5.94 7.41
N VAL A 41 5.31 -6.20 7.23
CA VAL A 41 4.76 -7.08 6.17
C VAL A 41 3.87 -6.30 5.18
N CYS A 42 4.21 -5.03 4.98
CA CYS A 42 3.37 -4.02 4.31
C CYS A 42 2.83 -4.47 2.94
N ILE A 43 3.70 -4.94 2.04
CA ILE A 43 3.31 -5.34 0.69
C ILE A 43 2.34 -6.52 0.74
N SER A 44 2.69 -7.58 1.46
CA SER A 44 1.84 -8.77 1.58
C SER A 44 0.49 -8.46 2.21
N MET A 45 0.44 -7.52 3.16
CA MET A 45 -0.81 -7.14 3.82
C MET A 45 -1.70 -6.27 2.94
N VAL A 46 -1.12 -5.36 2.15
CA VAL A 46 -1.88 -4.60 1.16
C VAL A 46 -2.48 -5.52 0.10
N VAL A 47 -1.68 -6.45 -0.42
CA VAL A 47 -2.12 -7.40 -1.45
C VAL A 47 -3.21 -8.33 -0.91
N ASP A 48 -3.04 -8.85 0.32
CA ASP A 48 -4.06 -9.66 0.98
C ASP A 48 -5.36 -8.86 1.20
N TRP A 49 -5.26 -7.63 1.70
CA TRP A 49 -6.43 -6.78 1.91
C TRP A 49 -7.20 -6.50 0.61
N ILE A 50 -6.50 -6.22 -0.50
CA ILE A 50 -7.15 -6.01 -1.80
C ILE A 50 -7.85 -7.28 -2.28
N ASP A 51 -7.21 -8.45 -2.19
CA ASP A 51 -7.82 -9.74 -2.53
C ASP A 51 -9.08 -10.01 -1.69
N LYS A 52 -9.01 -9.78 -0.37
CA LYS A 52 -10.18 -9.93 0.52
C LYS A 52 -11.30 -8.97 0.18
N CYS A 53 -10.97 -7.71 -0.13
CA CYS A 53 -11.98 -6.74 -0.51
C CYS A 53 -12.66 -7.03 -1.85
N GLN A 54 -12.04 -7.82 -2.73
CA GLN A 54 -12.66 -8.29 -3.97
C GLN A 54 -13.59 -9.49 -3.73
N ARG A 55 -13.25 -10.35 -2.76
CA ARG A 55 -14.00 -11.58 -2.47
C ARG A 55 -15.16 -11.37 -1.49
N ILE A 56 -15.03 -10.43 -0.57
CA ILE A 56 -15.99 -10.18 0.51
C ILE A 56 -16.91 -9.01 0.10
N PRO A 57 -18.24 -9.22 -0.04
CA PRO A 57 -19.17 -8.14 -0.28
C PRO A 57 -19.10 -7.08 0.84
N GLY A 58 -18.84 -5.82 0.49
CA GLY A 58 -18.60 -4.75 1.47
C GLY A 58 -17.14 -4.61 1.91
N GLY A 59 -16.30 -5.59 1.60
CA GLY A 59 -14.88 -5.66 1.89
C GLY A 59 -14.56 -6.04 3.32
N VAL A 60 -13.30 -5.85 3.72
CA VAL A 60 -12.78 -6.25 5.03
C VAL A 60 -13.38 -5.38 6.13
N THR A 61 -14.01 -6.01 7.12
CA THR A 61 -14.65 -5.39 8.28
C THR A 61 -14.08 -5.86 9.61
N ASP A 62 -13.37 -6.99 9.62
CA ASP A 62 -12.68 -7.51 10.80
C ASP A 62 -11.23 -7.93 10.48
N ILE A 63 -10.33 -7.76 11.46
CA ILE A 63 -8.91 -8.08 11.28
C ILE A 63 -8.65 -9.58 11.04
N SER A 64 -9.53 -10.46 11.53
CA SER A 64 -9.44 -11.92 11.33
C SER A 64 -9.70 -12.35 9.89
N GLU A 65 -10.27 -11.48 9.06
CA GLU A 65 -10.46 -11.74 7.62
C GLU A 65 -9.16 -11.62 6.83
N LEU A 66 -8.18 -10.87 7.38
CA LEU A 66 -6.82 -10.78 6.87
C LEU A 66 -6.02 -12.03 7.24
N LYS A 67 -5.01 -12.34 6.43
CA LYS A 67 -4.01 -13.37 6.75
C LYS A 67 -3.37 -13.10 8.12
N SER A 68 -3.10 -14.18 8.85
CA SER A 68 -2.36 -14.12 10.09
C SER A 68 -0.96 -13.55 9.87
N GLY A 69 -0.35 -13.01 10.92
CA GLY A 69 1.02 -12.47 10.85
C GLY A 69 2.02 -13.46 10.25
N LEU A 70 1.94 -14.75 10.61
CA LEU A 70 2.81 -15.78 10.05
C LEU A 70 2.62 -15.94 8.54
N ALA A 71 1.37 -15.98 8.06
CA ALA A 71 1.07 -16.11 6.64
C ALA A 71 1.54 -14.88 5.85
N LEU A 72 1.34 -13.67 6.40
CA LEU A 72 1.85 -12.42 5.84
C LEU A 72 3.38 -12.40 5.79
N SER A 73 4.03 -12.81 6.87
CA SER A 73 5.49 -12.93 6.97
C SER A 73 6.06 -13.84 5.89
N LEU A 74 5.48 -15.03 5.69
CA LEU A 74 5.89 -15.96 4.64
C LEU A 74 5.70 -15.38 3.23
N ALA A 75 4.55 -14.76 2.96
CA ALA A 75 4.29 -14.11 1.67
C ALA A 75 5.25 -12.95 1.39
N GLN A 76 5.53 -12.12 2.40
CA GLN A 76 6.49 -11.02 2.30
C GLN A 76 7.92 -11.54 2.08
N THR A 77 8.33 -12.61 2.75
CA THR A 77 9.63 -13.27 2.53
C THR A 77 9.75 -13.82 1.12
N ALA A 78 8.68 -14.46 0.60
CA ALA A 78 8.64 -14.94 -0.78
C ALA A 78 8.78 -13.79 -1.79
N TYR A 79 8.00 -12.73 -1.62
CA TYR A 79 8.14 -11.49 -2.41
C TYR A 79 9.59 -10.99 -2.39
N MET A 80 10.18 -10.85 -1.20
CA MET A 80 11.53 -10.31 -1.08
C MET A 80 12.54 -11.21 -1.81
N ARG A 81 12.41 -12.54 -1.70
CA ARG A 81 13.25 -13.50 -2.43
C ARG A 81 13.17 -13.29 -3.95
N HIS A 82 11.98 -13.16 -4.52
CA HIS A 82 11.81 -12.88 -5.94
C HIS A 82 12.42 -11.52 -6.31
N ALA A 83 12.19 -10.50 -5.49
CA ALA A 83 12.77 -9.17 -5.70
C ALA A 83 14.30 -9.13 -5.63
N PHE A 84 14.92 -10.07 -4.93
CA PHE A 84 16.36 -10.23 -4.90
C PHE A 84 16.92 -10.93 -6.16
N GLN A 85 16.11 -11.68 -6.90
CA GLN A 85 16.58 -12.46 -8.06
C GLN A 85 16.40 -11.72 -9.39
N GLU A 86 15.38 -10.87 -9.54
CA GLU A 86 14.96 -10.34 -10.86
C GLU A 86 15.15 -8.82 -11.07
N GLY A 87 15.57 -8.05 -10.05
CA GLY A 87 15.71 -6.58 -10.14
C GLY A 87 14.40 -5.83 -9.86
N SER A 88 14.46 -4.62 -9.26
CA SER A 88 13.36 -4.04 -8.44
C SER A 88 12.01 -3.80 -9.14
N ASP A 89 12.01 -3.43 -10.42
CA ASP A 89 10.85 -2.77 -11.04
C ASP A 89 9.78 -3.75 -11.58
N SER A 90 10.08 -5.05 -11.65
CA SER A 90 9.16 -6.13 -12.08
C SER A 90 8.49 -6.89 -10.93
N ASN A 91 8.88 -6.65 -9.67
CA ASN A 91 8.60 -7.60 -8.57
C ASN A 91 7.24 -7.42 -7.91
N ASP A 92 6.80 -6.18 -7.71
CA ASP A 92 5.50 -5.91 -7.08
C ASP A 92 4.39 -6.50 -7.95
N LYS A 93 4.53 -6.36 -9.27
CA LYS A 93 3.60 -6.92 -10.27
C LYS A 93 3.56 -8.44 -10.23
N SER A 94 4.72 -9.08 -10.36
CA SER A 94 4.83 -10.54 -10.33
C SER A 94 4.25 -11.12 -9.03
N PHE A 95 4.50 -10.48 -7.89
CA PHE A 95 3.93 -10.92 -6.62
C PHE A 95 2.41 -10.74 -6.54
N ILE A 96 1.88 -9.59 -6.98
CA ILE A 96 0.44 -9.34 -7.06
C ILE A 96 -0.24 -10.39 -7.95
N GLU A 97 0.32 -10.66 -9.12
CA GLU A 97 -0.16 -11.67 -10.08
C GLU A 97 -0.09 -13.08 -9.51
N ASN A 98 0.98 -13.41 -8.77
CA ASN A 98 1.12 -14.69 -8.06
C ASN A 98 0.14 -14.86 -6.90
N GLN A 99 -0.49 -13.78 -6.41
CA GLN A 99 -1.62 -13.85 -5.48
C GLN A 99 -2.98 -13.99 -6.21
N GLY A 100 -2.98 -14.13 -7.53
CA GLY A 100 -4.17 -14.30 -8.37
C GLY A 100 -4.86 -13.00 -8.76
N LEU A 101 -4.22 -11.84 -8.53
CA LEU A 101 -4.77 -10.52 -8.85
C LEU A 101 -4.31 -10.07 -10.25
N THR A 102 -5.20 -9.46 -11.02
CA THR A 102 -4.87 -8.99 -12.37
C THR A 102 -4.50 -7.51 -12.37
N ILE A 103 -3.42 -7.13 -13.06
CA ILE A 103 -2.98 -5.75 -13.18
C ILE A 103 -3.43 -5.18 -14.53
N SER A 104 -4.30 -4.16 -14.50
CA SER A 104 -4.73 -3.47 -15.72
C SER A 104 -4.14 -2.05 -15.76
N THR A 105 -2.99 -1.95 -16.41
CA THR A 105 -2.35 -0.69 -16.86
C THR A 105 -1.70 0.20 -15.81
N TYR A 106 -0.47 0.55 -16.17
CA TYR A 106 0.50 1.42 -15.52
C TYR A 106 0.21 2.88 -15.91
N SER A 107 0.03 3.75 -14.93
CA SER A 107 0.74 5.02 -15.00
C SER A 107 1.76 4.96 -13.88
N SER A 108 3.00 4.58 -14.20
CA SER A 108 4.08 5.26 -13.49
C SER A 108 3.80 6.74 -13.75
N LEU A 109 3.50 7.51 -12.70
CA LEU A 109 3.54 8.95 -12.82
C LEU A 109 5.02 9.27 -13.00
N GLU A 110 5.53 9.08 -14.22
CA GLU A 110 6.89 9.44 -14.57
C GLU A 110 7.06 10.90 -14.21
N ASN A 111 8.21 11.23 -13.62
CA ASN A 111 8.63 12.56 -13.16
C ASN A 111 8.70 13.62 -14.29
N LYS A 112 8.10 13.37 -15.44
CA LYS A 112 8.06 14.27 -16.57
C LYS A 112 7.03 15.37 -16.26
N PHE A 113 7.57 16.57 -16.03
CA PHE A 113 6.92 17.90 -16.13
C PHE A 113 6.50 18.67 -14.87
N PHE A 114 6.88 18.28 -13.63
CA PHE A 114 6.42 19.04 -12.45
C PHE A 114 7.51 19.34 -11.41
N SER A 115 7.69 20.62 -11.10
CA SER A 115 8.80 21.16 -10.31
C SER A 115 8.71 20.94 -8.79
N THR A 116 7.58 20.43 -8.24
CA THR A 116 7.41 20.28 -6.78
C THR A 116 6.82 18.94 -6.34
N LYS A 117 7.29 18.42 -5.18
CA LYS A 117 6.79 17.19 -4.52
C LYS A 117 5.27 17.25 -4.27
N LYS A 118 4.78 18.39 -3.77
CA LYS A 118 3.37 18.63 -3.47
C LYS A 118 2.46 18.49 -4.70
N GLY A 119 2.87 19.03 -5.85
CA GLY A 119 2.06 18.93 -7.09
C GLY A 119 1.94 17.50 -7.62
N ARG A 120 2.97 16.66 -7.45
CA ARG A 120 2.91 15.23 -7.80
C ARG A 120 1.90 14.48 -6.94
N LEU A 121 1.98 14.66 -5.62
CA LEU A 121 1.05 14.05 -4.67
C LEU A 121 -0.40 14.47 -4.90
N GLN A 122 -0.66 15.75 -5.21
CA GLN A 122 -2.01 16.24 -5.51
C GLN A 122 -2.62 15.54 -6.73
N ARG A 123 -1.83 15.30 -7.79
CA ARG A 123 -2.30 14.54 -8.96
C ARG A 123 -2.58 13.08 -8.63
N MET A 124 -1.69 12.43 -7.89
CA MET A 124 -1.94 11.06 -7.43
C MET A 124 -3.24 10.99 -6.61
N ALA A 125 -3.41 11.90 -5.67
CA ALA A 125 -4.60 11.96 -4.82
C ALA A 125 -5.87 12.20 -5.64
N THR A 126 -5.80 13.05 -6.68
CA THR A 126 -6.91 13.29 -7.62
C THR A 126 -7.21 12.06 -8.48
N ALA A 127 -6.19 11.39 -9.01
CA ALA A 127 -6.33 10.18 -9.81
C ALA A 127 -6.93 9.04 -8.98
N LEU A 128 -6.43 8.83 -7.77
CA LEU A 128 -6.97 7.87 -6.81
C LEU A 128 -8.40 8.22 -6.43
N ALA A 129 -8.68 9.47 -6.06
CA ALA A 129 -10.04 9.90 -5.73
C ALA A 129 -11.03 9.68 -6.88
N GLY A 130 -10.58 9.76 -8.15
CA GLY A 130 -11.38 9.44 -9.34
C GLY A 130 -11.45 7.96 -9.71
N LEU A 131 -10.55 7.13 -9.18
CA LEU A 131 -10.47 5.70 -9.50
C LEU A 131 -11.60 4.93 -8.82
N VAL A 132 -12.42 4.23 -9.59
CA VAL A 132 -13.30 3.17 -9.07
C VAL A 132 -12.58 1.82 -9.19
N GLY A 133 -12.52 1.07 -8.10
CA GLY A 133 -11.79 -0.19 -7.98
C GLY A 133 -10.67 -0.10 -6.94
N TYR A 134 -9.57 -0.80 -7.21
CA TYR A 134 -8.47 -1.00 -6.26
C TYR A 134 -7.16 -0.47 -6.82
N ALA A 135 -6.30 0.02 -5.93
CA ALA A 135 -4.93 0.33 -6.27
C ALA A 135 -3.96 -0.06 -5.16
N TYR A 136 -2.79 -0.53 -5.60
CA TYR A 136 -1.60 -0.64 -4.80
C TYR A 136 -0.74 0.61 -5.02
N ILE A 137 -0.23 1.18 -3.93
CA ILE A 137 0.61 2.37 -3.95
C ILE A 137 1.96 1.98 -3.35
N GLY A 138 2.96 1.82 -4.21
CA GLY A 138 4.33 1.53 -3.82
C GLY A 138 5.07 2.81 -3.41
N VAL A 139 5.78 2.77 -2.30
CA VAL A 139 6.49 3.90 -1.71
C VAL A 139 7.97 3.53 -1.59
N SER A 140 8.79 3.95 -2.56
CA SER A 140 10.19 3.51 -2.67
C SER A 140 11.19 4.45 -1.99
N GLY A 141 11.97 3.94 -1.04
CA GLY A 141 13.02 4.65 -0.29
C GLY A 141 13.79 3.71 0.65
N ASP A 142 14.60 4.23 1.58
CA ASP A 142 15.21 3.38 2.61
C ASP A 142 14.12 2.85 3.54
N GLY A 143 13.82 1.56 3.44
CA GLY A 143 12.75 0.91 4.19
C GLY A 143 11.68 0.31 3.31
N GLY A 144 11.28 0.99 2.23
CA GLY A 144 10.18 0.61 1.34
C GLY A 144 8.83 0.48 2.07
N HIS A 145 7.76 1.05 1.53
CA HIS A 145 6.42 0.91 2.10
C HIS A 145 5.37 0.71 1.02
N ALA A 146 4.20 0.23 1.42
CA ALA A 146 3.08 0.03 0.52
C ALA A 146 1.78 0.44 1.19
N LEU A 147 0.89 1.05 0.42
CA LEU A 147 -0.46 1.42 0.82
C LEU A 147 -1.45 0.76 -0.13
N GLY A 148 -2.64 0.45 0.38
CA GLY A 148 -3.77 0.00 -0.42
C GLY A 148 -4.81 1.11 -0.56
N TYR A 149 -5.45 1.17 -1.72
CA TYR A 149 -6.62 2.02 -1.97
C TYR A 149 -7.78 1.19 -2.50
N ARG A 150 -8.99 1.53 -2.07
CA ARG A 150 -10.24 1.00 -2.60
C ARG A 150 -11.28 2.11 -2.74
N ARG A 151 -12.01 2.10 -3.84
CA ARG A 151 -13.26 2.84 -4.00
C ARG A 151 -14.32 2.02 -4.69
N GLU A 152 -15.41 1.76 -3.98
CA GLU A 152 -16.58 1.06 -4.53
C GLU A 152 -17.86 1.62 -3.94
N ARG A 153 -18.89 1.80 -4.78
CA ARG A 153 -20.22 2.26 -4.36
C ARG A 153 -20.20 3.53 -3.48
N GLY A 154 -19.25 4.44 -3.74
CA GLY A 154 -19.07 5.68 -2.99
C GLY A 154 -18.22 5.57 -1.72
N LEU A 155 -17.99 4.36 -1.21
CA LEU A 155 -17.07 4.09 -0.10
C LEU A 155 -15.62 4.25 -0.56
N ILE A 156 -14.81 4.97 0.22
CA ILE A 156 -13.38 5.15 -0.04
C ILE A 156 -12.59 4.72 1.18
N GLN A 157 -11.67 3.80 0.96
CA GLN A 157 -10.80 3.28 2.00
C GLN A 157 -9.34 3.31 1.55
N CYS A 158 -8.46 3.60 2.50
CA CYS A 158 -7.01 3.55 2.34
C CYS A 158 -6.45 2.66 3.45
N LEU A 159 -5.74 1.60 3.10
CA LEU A 159 -4.97 0.81 4.05
C LEU A 159 -3.55 1.36 4.12
N ASP A 160 -3.14 1.82 5.29
CA ASP A 160 -1.73 1.88 5.65
C ASP A 160 -1.43 0.79 6.68
N PRO A 161 -0.55 -0.19 6.36
CA PRO A 161 -0.08 -1.19 7.32
C PRO A 161 0.34 -0.67 8.70
N ASN A 162 0.98 0.50 8.75
CA ASN A 162 1.46 1.15 9.97
C ASN A 162 0.37 1.85 10.78
N GLU A 163 -0.85 1.97 10.24
CA GLU A 163 -1.97 2.65 10.88
C GLU A 163 -3.21 1.76 10.97
N GLY A 164 -3.72 1.33 9.81
CA GLY A 164 -4.97 0.62 9.68
C GLY A 164 -5.70 0.89 8.38
N ILE A 165 -6.93 0.38 8.31
CA ILE A 165 -7.88 0.71 7.25
C ILE A 165 -8.59 2.00 7.64
N LEU A 166 -8.35 3.03 6.84
CA LEU A 166 -8.89 4.38 7.01
C LEU A 166 -10.03 4.60 6.02
N GLU A 167 -11.16 5.09 6.50
CA GLU A 167 -12.36 5.36 5.71
C GLU A 167 -12.63 6.86 5.61
N PHE A 168 -13.01 7.30 4.41
CA PHE A 168 -13.22 8.70 4.06
C PHE A 168 -14.66 8.91 3.60
N ASN A 169 -15.26 10.07 3.93
CA ASN A 169 -16.64 10.36 3.54
C ASN A 169 -16.75 10.68 2.04
N SER A 170 -15.66 11.13 1.41
CA SER A 170 -15.65 11.49 0.00
C SER A 170 -14.27 11.43 -0.64
N GLY A 171 -14.26 11.39 -1.98
CA GLY A 171 -13.02 11.49 -2.76
C GLY A 171 -12.33 12.84 -2.58
N THR A 172 -13.09 13.90 -2.33
CA THR A 172 -12.57 15.23 -2.04
C THR A 172 -11.80 15.27 -0.72
N GLU A 173 -12.34 14.64 0.33
CA GLU A 173 -11.64 14.51 1.61
C GLU A 173 -10.34 13.72 1.46
N PHE A 174 -10.41 12.55 0.80
CA PHE A 174 -9.21 11.74 0.53
C PHE A 174 -8.17 12.53 -0.28
N ALA A 175 -8.59 13.21 -1.35
CA ALA A 175 -7.69 13.97 -2.22
C ALA A 175 -6.99 15.12 -1.49
N LYS A 176 -7.63 15.70 -0.48
CA LYS A 176 -7.07 16.74 0.38
C LYS A 176 -6.14 16.17 1.45
N TRP A 177 -6.51 15.04 2.05
CA TRP A 177 -5.78 14.38 3.13
C TRP A 177 -4.49 13.73 2.63
N PHE A 178 -4.55 12.95 1.54
CA PHE A 178 -3.46 12.08 1.10
C PHE A 178 -2.12 12.81 0.86
N PRO A 179 -2.06 13.98 0.17
CA PRO A 179 -0.80 14.69 -0.01
C PRO A 179 -0.18 15.16 1.31
N ALA A 180 -1.00 15.63 2.26
CA ALA A 180 -0.52 16.09 3.56
C ALA A 180 -0.04 14.91 4.43
N TYR A 181 -0.77 13.80 4.37
CA TYR A 181 -0.39 12.54 5.02
C TYR A 181 0.97 12.03 4.53
N MET A 182 1.13 11.90 3.21
CA MET A 182 2.39 11.41 2.62
C MET A 182 3.59 12.31 2.93
N LEU A 183 3.39 13.63 3.02
CA LEU A 183 4.44 14.56 3.42
C LEU A 183 4.76 14.51 4.92
N GLY A 184 3.79 14.16 5.76
CA GLY A 184 3.96 14.04 7.20
C GLY A 184 4.63 12.72 7.61
N GLU A 185 4.09 11.59 7.16
CA GLU A 185 4.56 10.26 7.58
C GLU A 185 5.71 9.73 6.71
N TYR A 186 5.76 10.12 5.44
CA TYR A 186 6.72 9.58 4.46
C TYR A 186 7.51 10.67 3.72
N PRO A 187 8.09 11.68 4.41
CA PRO A 187 8.68 12.88 3.79
C PRO A 187 9.79 12.57 2.78
N ASP A 188 10.58 11.52 3.05
CA ASP A 188 11.75 11.13 2.25
C ASP A 188 11.41 10.23 1.06
N VAL A 189 10.19 9.68 1.01
CA VAL A 189 9.81 8.60 0.09
C VAL A 189 8.95 9.08 -1.08
N VAL A 190 8.57 10.36 -1.07
CA VAL A 190 7.67 10.99 -2.07
C VAL A 190 8.25 11.04 -3.49
N ASP A 191 9.58 10.94 -3.64
CA ASP A 191 10.23 11.08 -4.96
C ASP A 191 10.11 9.83 -5.84
N ARG A 192 9.64 8.70 -5.29
CA ARG A 192 9.53 7.41 -5.97
C ARG A 192 8.25 6.67 -5.56
N LEU A 193 7.11 7.30 -5.85
CA LEU A 193 5.79 6.69 -5.67
C LEU A 193 5.34 6.00 -6.95
N GLU A 194 4.85 4.77 -6.81
CA GLU A 194 4.28 3.98 -7.90
C GLU A 194 2.80 3.73 -7.62
N LEU A 195 1.98 3.85 -8.66
CA LEU A 195 0.55 3.58 -8.59
C LEU A 195 0.19 2.43 -9.53
N THR A 196 -0.30 1.34 -8.97
CA THR A 196 -0.68 0.14 -9.69
C THR A 196 -2.16 -0.13 -9.51
N LYS A 197 -2.95 0.01 -10.59
CA LYS A 197 -4.37 -0.35 -10.57
C LYS A 197 -4.54 -1.87 -10.57
N ILE A 198 -5.39 -2.37 -9.69
CA ILE A 198 -5.66 -3.80 -9.54
C ILE A 198 -7.12 -4.11 -9.91
N ARG A 199 -7.33 -5.20 -10.65
CA ARG A 199 -8.63 -5.81 -10.95
C ARG A 199 -8.68 -7.24 -10.41
N GLY A 200 -9.88 -7.68 -10.05
CA GLY A 200 -10.23 -9.07 -9.78
C GLY A 200 -11.07 -9.62 -10.92
#